data_AF-A0A254S9I0-F1
#
_entry.id   AF-A0A254S9I0-F1
#
_cell.length_a   1.000
_cell.length_b   1.000
_cell.length_c   1.000
_cell.angle_alpha   90.00
_cell.angle_beta   90.00
_cell.angle_gamma   90.00
#
_symmetry.space_group_name_H-M   'P 1'
#
loop_
_entity.id
_entity.type
_entity.pdbx_description
1 polymer ?
#
loop_
_entity_poly.entity_id
_entity_poly.type
_entity_poly.pdbx_seq_one_letter_code
_entity_poly.pdbx_strand_id
1 'polypeptide(L)'
;MFDSVRTFFAGMWFCLVLIPTMVLGALFYLGILMFILSMLTTGYSLPSFGLTYFKIVSIPFLLTNIFFRRCYTMIDKLYPFSIFALCNFFIVALAEKILAYGFDVIEPTRHLLTIIAVIVQVLVCRIIMGFYFRKHPFN
;
A
#
# COMPACT_ATOMS: atom_id res chain seq x y z
N MET A 1 -19.58 22.63 21.48
CA MET A 1 -18.73 23.50 20.63
C MET A 1 -17.44 22.82 20.19
N PHE A 2 -16.67 22.18 21.09
CA PHE A 2 -15.43 21.46 20.73
C PHE A 2 -15.61 20.28 19.76
N ASP A 3 -16.77 19.62 19.74
CA ASP A 3 -17.00 18.51 18.81
C ASP A 3 -17.22 18.97 17.36
N SER A 4 -17.94 20.07 17.14
CA SER A 4 -18.16 20.63 15.80
C SER A 4 -16.85 21.07 15.14
N VAL A 5 -15.94 21.67 15.93
CA VAL A 5 -14.60 22.07 15.45
C VAL A 5 -13.77 20.84 15.08
N ARG A 6 -13.77 19.79 15.91
CA ARG A 6 -13.04 18.55 15.62
C ARG A 6 -13.55 17.83 14.37
N THR A 7 -14.86 17.83 14.14
CA THR A 7 -15.45 17.24 12.93
C THR A 7 -15.11 18.03 11.68
N PHE A 8 -15.06 19.37 11.77
CA PHE A 8 -14.61 20.22 10.67
C PHE A 8 -13.14 19.96 10.29
N PHE A 9 -12.24 19.90 11.28
CA PHE A 9 -10.84 19.54 11.04
C PHE A 9 -10.65 18.13 10.46
N ALA A 10 -11.45 17.15 10.93
CA ALA A 10 -11.43 15.80 10.37
C ALA A 10 -11.91 15.76 8.91
N GLY A 11 -12.96 16.50 8.56
CA GLY A 11 -13.42 16.61 7.18
C GLY A 11 -12.38 17.27 6.26
N MET A 12 -11.74 18.34 6.74
CA MET A 12 -10.67 19.01 5.98
C MET A 12 -9.45 18.10 5.77
N TRP A 13 -9.02 17.37 6.81
CA TRP A 13 -7.94 16.38 6.71
C TRP A 13 -8.29 15.25 5.74
N PHE A 14 -9.53 14.76 5.78
CA PHE A 14 -10.02 13.73 4.88
C PHE A 14 -9.92 14.16 3.40
N CYS A 15 -10.42 15.36 3.08
CA CYS A 15 -10.43 15.86 1.70
C CYS A 15 -9.04 16.29 1.19
N LEU A 16 -8.23 16.97 2.01
CA LEU A 16 -6.94 17.52 1.58
C LEU A 16 -5.79 16.53 1.65
N VAL A 17 -5.84 15.58 2.58
CA VAL A 17 -4.72 14.67 2.84
C VAL A 17 -5.07 13.25 2.43
N LEU A 18 -6.20 12.72 2.89
CA LEU A 18 -6.51 11.30 2.74
C LEU A 18 -6.89 10.92 1.31
N ILE A 19 -7.73 11.71 0.64
CA ILE A 19 -8.08 11.47 -0.77
C ILE A 19 -6.85 11.58 -1.69
N PRO A 20 -6.06 12.67 -1.64
CA PRO A 20 -4.88 12.78 -2.50
C PRO A 20 -3.83 11.69 -2.24
N THR A 21 -3.65 11.28 -0.98
CA THR A 21 -2.70 10.21 -0.65
C THR A 21 -3.15 8.84 -1.16
N MET A 22 -4.46 8.57 -1.23
CA MET A 22 -4.99 7.38 -1.89
C MET A 22 -4.71 7.39 -3.41
N VAL A 23 -4.96 8.53 -4.07
CA VAL A 23 -4.72 8.66 -5.51
C VAL A 23 -3.23 8.55 -5.84
N LEU A 24 -2.38 9.27 -5.11
CA LEU A 24 -0.92 9.18 -5.25
C LEU A 24 -0.40 7.77 -4.94
N GLY A 25 -0.94 7.13 -3.90
CA GLY A 25 -0.64 5.74 -3.57
C GLY A 25 -0.94 4.80 -4.74
N ALA A 26 -2.10 4.94 -5.38
CA ALA A 26 -2.44 4.13 -6.56
C ALA A 26 -1.51 4.39 -7.75
N LEU A 27 -1.14 5.64 -8.01
CA LEU A 27 -0.19 6.00 -9.08
C LEU A 27 1.20 5.41 -8.82
N PHE A 28 1.72 5.53 -7.60
CA PHE A 28 3.00 4.93 -7.24
C PHE A 28 2.96 3.40 -7.32
N TYR A 29 1.82 2.77 -7.03
CA TYR A 29 1.67 1.32 -7.14
C TYR A 29 1.91 0.86 -8.58
N LEU A 30 1.24 1.53 -9.52
CA LEU A 30 1.42 1.28 -10.95
C LEU A 30 2.86 1.55 -11.39
N GLY A 31 3.48 2.62 -10.86
CA GLY A 31 4.89 2.92 -11.10
C GLY A 31 5.81 1.76 -10.71
N ILE A 32 5.68 1.24 -9.48
CA ILE A 32 6.51 0.12 -8.99
C ILE A 32 6.32 -1.14 -9.85
N LEU A 33 5.08 -1.44 -10.27
CA LEU A 33 4.81 -2.58 -11.16
C LEU A 33 5.51 -2.42 -12.52
N MET A 34 5.51 -1.22 -13.09
CA MET A 34 6.21 -0.94 -14.35
C MET A 34 7.74 -1.09 -14.20
N PHE A 35 8.31 -0.70 -13.05
CA PHE A 35 9.73 -0.94 -12.74
C PHE A 35 10.05 -2.44 -12.65
N ILE A 36 9.23 -3.21 -11.93
CA ILE A 36 9.38 -4.67 -11.84
C ILE A 36 9.31 -5.31 -13.24
N LEU A 37 8.33 -4.91 -14.06
CA LEU A 37 8.20 -5.41 -15.43
C LEU A 37 9.43 -5.07 -16.27
N SER A 38 9.95 -3.84 -16.15
CA SER A 38 11.16 -3.39 -16.86
C SER A 38 12.39 -4.19 -16.45
N MET A 39 12.59 -4.47 -15.16
CA MET A 39 13.69 -5.33 -14.69
C MET A 39 13.56 -6.76 -15.25
N LEU A 40 12.34 -7.30 -15.33
CA LEU A 40 12.09 -8.63 -15.89
C LEU A 40 12.34 -8.71 -17.40
N THR A 41 11.99 -7.68 -18.16
CA THR A 41 12.17 -7.68 -19.63
C THR A 41 13.59 -7.37 -20.04
N THR A 42 14.27 -6.48 -19.32
CA THR A 42 15.65 -6.07 -19.63
C THR A 42 16.69 -6.99 -19.01
N GLY A 43 16.36 -7.67 -17.90
CA GLY A 43 17.30 -8.51 -17.15
C GLY A 43 18.37 -7.71 -16.39
N TYR A 44 18.23 -6.39 -16.30
CA TYR A 44 19.17 -5.51 -15.61
C TYR A 44 18.57 -4.97 -14.30
N SER A 45 19.45 -4.78 -13.31
CA SER A 45 19.10 -4.11 -12.07
C SER A 45 18.82 -2.62 -12.31
N LEU A 46 17.66 -2.16 -11.85
CA LEU A 46 17.27 -0.76 -11.84
C LEU A 46 17.22 -0.26 -10.39
N PRO A 47 17.42 1.04 -10.13
CA PRO A 47 17.30 1.60 -8.79
C PRO A 47 15.89 1.39 -8.23
N SER A 48 15.80 0.80 -7.03
CA SER A 48 14.51 0.50 -6.38
C SER A 48 13.99 1.71 -5.61
N PHE A 49 12.79 2.19 -5.92
CA PHE A 49 12.19 3.36 -5.25
C PHE A 49 10.97 3.03 -4.38
N GLY A 50 10.43 1.81 -4.46
CA GLY A 50 9.18 1.43 -3.81
C GLY A 50 9.16 1.59 -2.30
N LEU A 51 10.25 1.29 -1.59
CA LEU A 51 10.30 1.51 -0.13
C LEU A 51 10.28 3.00 0.24
N THR A 52 10.85 3.87 -0.59
CA THR A 52 10.80 5.32 -0.38
C THR A 52 9.38 5.82 -0.57
N TYR A 53 8.70 5.38 -1.63
CA TYR A 53 7.29 5.72 -1.86
C TYR A 53 6.37 5.17 -0.76
N PHE A 54 6.61 3.94 -0.27
CA PHE A 54 5.86 3.39 0.85
C PHE A 54 5.97 4.25 2.11
N LYS A 55 7.16 4.76 2.44
CA LYS A 55 7.33 5.66 3.58
C LYS A 55 6.52 6.95 3.42
N ILE A 56 6.54 7.55 2.23
CA ILE A 56 5.81 8.80 1.95
C ILE A 56 4.29 8.57 2.08
N VAL A 57 3.78 7.46 1.55
CA VAL A 57 2.35 7.15 1.58
C VAL A 57 1.88 6.68 2.97
N SER A 58 2.72 5.97 3.73
CA SER A 58 2.32 5.41 5.04
C SER A 58 2.21 6.44 6.16
N ILE A 59 2.98 7.53 6.12
CA ILE A 59 2.95 8.60 7.14
C ILE A 59 1.55 9.24 7.27
N PRO A 60 0.90 9.71 6.19
CA PRO A 60 -0.45 10.26 6.25
C PRO A 60 -1.50 9.30 6.83
N PHE A 61 -1.43 8.02 6.46
CA PHE A 61 -2.34 7.00 7.00
C PHE A 61 -2.12 6.74 8.50
N LEU A 62 -0.85 6.72 8.94
CA LEU A 62 -0.50 6.60 10.35
C LEU A 62 -1.02 7.79 11.17
N LEU A 63 -0.79 9.02 10.68
CA LEU A 63 -1.28 10.25 11.32
C LEU A 63 -2.80 10.26 11.40
N THR A 64 -3.48 9.80 10.35
CA THR A 64 -4.94 9.66 10.35
C THR A 64 -5.41 8.67 11.43
N ASN A 65 -4.73 7.53 11.58
CA ASN A 65 -5.08 6.52 12.59
C ASN A 65 -4.86 7.00 14.05
N ILE A 66 -3.93 7.91 14.29
CA ILE A 66 -3.64 8.40 15.65
C ILE A 66 -4.51 9.62 15.99
N PHE A 67 -4.49 10.64 15.13
CA PHE A 67 -5.07 11.95 15.45
C PHE A 67 -6.48 12.15 14.90
N PHE A 68 -6.79 11.52 13.75
CA PHE A 68 -8.02 11.77 13.01
C PHE A 68 -8.84 10.50 12.81
N ARG A 69 -8.99 9.68 13.87
CA ARG A 69 -9.80 8.44 13.82
C ARG A 69 -11.24 8.67 13.34
N ARG A 70 -11.81 9.85 13.60
CA ARG A 70 -13.14 10.27 13.11
C ARG A 70 -13.22 10.41 11.58
N CYS A 71 -12.11 10.48 10.84
CA CYS A 71 -12.15 10.39 9.38
C CYS A 71 -12.63 9.02 8.91
N TYR A 72 -12.29 7.95 9.63
CA TYR A 72 -12.71 6.59 9.27
C TYR A 72 -14.20 6.33 9.49
N THR A 73 -14.89 7.16 10.26
CA THR A 73 -16.35 7.05 10.44
C THR A 73 -17.13 7.76 9.34
N MET A 74 -16.47 8.48 8.41
CA MET A 74 -17.16 9.05 7.24
C MET A 74 -17.42 8.02 6.15
N ILE A 75 -16.61 6.96 6.08
CA ILE A 75 -16.75 5.85 5.13
C ILE A 75 -16.43 4.56 5.88
N ASP A 76 -17.45 3.73 6.13
CA ASP A 76 -17.36 2.52 6.98
C ASP A 76 -16.28 1.51 6.58
N LYS A 77 -15.77 1.59 5.34
CA LYS A 77 -14.78 0.66 4.78
C LYS A 77 -13.42 1.29 4.50
N LEU A 78 -13.23 2.56 4.85
CA LEU A 78 -11.97 3.25 4.58
C LEU A 78 -10.82 2.72 5.42
N TYR A 79 -11.10 2.39 6.68
CA TYR A 79 -10.11 1.84 7.60
C TYR A 79 -9.52 0.51 7.13
N PRO A 80 -10.33 -0.55 6.90
CA PRO A 80 -9.80 -1.81 6.38
C PRO A 80 -9.12 -1.62 5.02
N PHE A 81 -9.72 -0.83 4.12
CA PHE A 81 -9.13 -0.56 2.80
C PHE A 81 -7.73 0.06 2.90
N SER A 82 -7.55 1.07 3.76
CA SER A 82 -6.25 1.73 3.95
C SER A 82 -5.16 0.79 4.48
N ILE A 83 -5.51 -0.10 5.42
CA ILE A 83 -4.58 -1.11 5.94
C ILE A 83 -4.21 -2.12 4.86
N PHE A 84 -5.19 -2.64 4.11
CA PHE A 84 -4.91 -3.57 3.03
C PHE A 84 -4.08 -2.95 1.91
N ALA A 85 -4.39 -1.72 1.54
CA ALA A 85 -3.62 -0.97 0.55
C ALA A 85 -2.16 -0.82 1.00
N LEU A 86 -1.92 -0.43 2.26
CA LEU A 86 -0.58 -0.30 2.81
C LEU A 86 0.18 -1.63 2.86
N CYS A 87 -0.46 -2.72 3.30
CA CYS A 87 0.18 -4.04 3.31
C CYS A 87 0.56 -4.50 1.91
N ASN A 88 -0.34 -4.35 0.94
CA ASN A 88 -0.07 -4.68 -0.46
C ASN A 88 1.09 -3.84 -1.01
N PHE A 89 1.07 -2.53 -0.73
CA PHE A 89 2.11 -1.61 -1.16
C PHE A 89 3.48 -1.94 -0.57
N PHE A 90 3.53 -2.26 0.73
CA PHE A 90 4.76 -2.66 1.41
C PHE A 90 5.38 -3.90 0.77
N ILE A 91 4.57 -4.91 0.47
CA ILE A 91 5.08 -6.17 -0.07
C ILE A 91 5.55 -5.98 -1.52
N VAL A 92 4.82 -5.22 -2.33
CA VAL A 92 5.26 -4.91 -3.71
C VAL A 92 6.57 -4.10 -3.71
N ALA A 93 6.71 -3.13 -2.81
CA ALA A 93 7.97 -2.40 -2.62
C ALA A 93 9.13 -3.31 -2.17
N LEU A 94 8.84 -4.30 -1.33
CA LEU A 94 9.82 -5.27 -0.87
C LEU A 94 10.21 -6.23 -2.00
N ALA A 95 9.26 -6.64 -2.83
CA ALA A 95 9.49 -7.46 -4.01
C ALA A 95 10.38 -6.74 -5.04
N GLU A 96 10.12 -5.47 -5.34
CA GLU A 96 10.98 -4.64 -6.20
C GLU A 96 12.43 -4.62 -5.68
N LYS A 97 12.61 -4.39 -4.38
CA LYS A 97 13.95 -4.34 -3.78
C LYS A 97 14.67 -5.68 -3.86
N ILE A 98 14.00 -6.80 -3.53
CA ILE A 98 14.62 -8.13 -3.65
C ILE A 98 14.97 -8.42 -5.11
N LEU A 99 14.11 -8.05 -6.06
CA LEU A 99 14.35 -8.27 -7.47
C LEU A 99 15.57 -7.48 -7.98
N ALA A 100 15.68 -6.20 -7.61
CA ALA A 100 16.82 -5.35 -7.95
C ALA A 100 18.13 -5.94 -7.40
N TYR A 101 18.14 -6.37 -6.14
CA TYR A 101 19.32 -7.05 -5.56
C TYR A 101 19.61 -8.42 -6.20
N GLY A 102 18.60 -9.14 -6.67
CA GLY A 102 18.76 -10.43 -7.34
C GLY A 102 19.49 -10.29 -8.68
N PHE A 103 19.11 -9.28 -9.48
CA PHE A 103 19.77 -8.97 -10.75
C PHE A 103 21.17 -8.39 -10.57
N ASP A 104 21.44 -7.68 -9.47
CA ASP A 104 22.76 -7.12 -9.17
C ASP A 104 23.80 -8.21 -8.81
N VAL A 105 23.35 -9.34 -8.25
CA VAL A 105 24.22 -10.43 -7.77
C VAL A 105 24.17 -11.67 -8.69
N ILE A 106 23.38 -11.66 -9.76
CA ILE A 106 23.22 -12.76 -10.74
C ILE A 106 22.90 -14.11 -10.03
N GLU A 107 21.99 -14.09 -9.06
CA GLU A 107 21.65 -15.28 -8.27
C GLU A 107 20.21 -15.77 -8.57
N PRO A 108 20.02 -16.89 -9.31
CA PRO A 108 18.70 -17.34 -9.78
C PRO A 108 17.71 -17.65 -8.65
N THR A 109 18.21 -18.07 -7.49
CA THR A 109 17.43 -18.43 -6.30
C THR A 109 16.62 -17.26 -5.75
N ARG A 110 17.10 -16.02 -5.91
CA ARG A 110 16.43 -14.81 -5.39
C ARG A 110 15.27 -14.35 -6.26
N HIS A 111 15.37 -14.55 -7.57
CA HIS A 111 14.25 -14.30 -8.50
C HIS A 111 13.05 -15.19 -8.18
N LEU A 112 13.31 -16.47 -7.90
CA LEU A 112 12.29 -17.43 -7.48
C LEU A 112 11.61 -17.00 -6.17
N LEU A 113 12.39 -16.57 -5.18
CA LEU A 113 11.86 -16.07 -3.90
C LEU A 113 10.95 -14.85 -4.08
N THR A 114 11.32 -13.90 -4.95
CA THR A 114 10.46 -12.73 -5.24
C THR A 114 9.12 -13.15 -5.83
N ILE A 115 9.13 -14.07 -6.81
CA ILE A 115 7.91 -14.56 -7.45
C ILE A 115 7.01 -15.27 -6.43
N ILE A 116 7.60 -16.15 -5.60
CA ILE A 116 6.87 -16.84 -4.53
C ILE A 116 6.28 -15.83 -3.53
N ALA A 117 7.03 -14.82 -3.12
CA ALA A 117 6.55 -13.80 -2.19
C ALA A 117 5.36 -13.01 -2.74
N VAL A 118 5.38 -12.62 -4.02
CA VAL A 118 4.25 -11.93 -4.68
C VAL A 118 3.03 -12.83 -4.78
N ILE A 119 3.19 -14.11 -5.14
CA ILE A 119 2.08 -15.07 -5.23
C ILE A 119 1.43 -15.29 -3.86
N VAL A 120 2.25 -15.54 -2.82
CA VAL A 120 1.78 -15.72 -1.44
C VAL A 120 1.03 -14.47 -0.97
N GLN A 121 1.51 -13.28 -1.29
CA GLN A 121 0.85 -12.03 -0.93
C GLN A 121 -0.54 -11.87 -1.56
N VAL A 122 -0.68 -12.15 -2.87
CA VAL A 122 -1.98 -12.08 -3.55
C VAL A 122 -2.98 -13.05 -2.90
N LEU A 123 -2.54 -14.26 -2.55
CA LEU A 123 -3.36 -15.26 -1.87
C LEU A 123 -3.77 -14.81 -0.47
N VAL A 124 -2.82 -14.35 0.34
CA VAL A 124 -3.06 -13.89 1.71
C VAL A 124 -3.98 -12.67 1.71
N CYS A 125 -3.73 -11.66 0.86
CA CYS A 125 -4.62 -10.49 0.72
C CYS A 125 -6.05 -10.90 0.35
N ARG A 126 -6.23 -11.84 -0.60
CA ARG A 126 -7.57 -12.34 -0.97
C ARG A 126 -8.26 -13.05 0.19
N ILE A 127 -7.55 -13.91 0.93
CA ILE A 127 -8.11 -14.65 2.06
C ILE A 127 -8.55 -13.69 3.17
N ILE A 128 -7.70 -12.72 3.54
CA ILE A 128 -8.03 -11.78 4.61
C ILE A 128 -9.17 -10.86 4.18
N MET A 129 -9.19 -10.40 2.92
CA MET A 129 -10.29 -9.59 2.39
C MET A 129 -11.62 -10.36 2.39
N GLY A 130 -11.59 -11.64 1.99
CA GLY A 130 -12.75 -12.53 2.06
C GLY A 130 -13.24 -12.76 3.50
N PHE A 131 -12.33 -12.97 4.44
CA PHE A 131 -12.68 -13.13 5.85
C PHE A 131 -13.28 -11.86 6.45
N TYR A 132 -12.74 -10.69 6.09
CA TYR A 132 -13.25 -9.40 6.53
C TYR A 132 -14.67 -9.12 6.01
N PHE A 133 -14.92 -9.30 4.71
CA PHE A 133 -16.26 -9.11 4.13
C PHE A 133 -17.28 -10.13 4.64
N ARG A 134 -16.86 -11.33 5.06
CA ARG A 134 -17.74 -12.31 5.70
C ARG A 134 -18.16 -11.89 7.11
N LYS A 135 -17.29 -11.19 7.84
CA LYS A 135 -17.56 -10.72 9.22
C LYS A 135 -18.34 -9.40 9.26
N HIS A 136 -18.17 -8.56 8.26
CA HIS A 136 -18.92 -7.29 8.09
C HIS A 136 -19.63 -7.28 6.73
N PRO A 137 -20.76 -8.01 6.61
CA PRO A 137 -21.57 -7.99 5.39
C PRO A 137 -22.04 -6.55 5.11
N PHE A 138 -22.17 -6.20 3.83
CA PHE A 138 -22.75 -4.93 3.43
C PHE A 138 -24.22 -4.90 3.88
N ASN A 139 -24.49 -4.30 5.03
CA ASN A 139 -25.81 -3.85 5.50
C ASN A 139 -25.60 -2.76 6.55
#